data_AF-A0A3C0TQN2-F1
#
_entry.id   AF-A0A3C0TQN2-F1
#
_cell.length_a   1.000
_cell.length_b   1.000
_cell.length_c   1.000
_cell.angle_alpha   90.00
_cell.angle_beta   90.00
_cell.angle_gamma   90.00
#
_symmetry.space_group_name_H-M   'P 1'
#
loop_
_entity.id
_entity.type
_entity.pdbx_description
1 polymer ?
#
loop_
_entity_poly.entity_id
_entity_poly.type
_entity_poly.pdbx_seq_one_letter_code
_entity_poly.pdbx_strand_id
1 'polypeptide(L)'
;MVKKNNPTKQETLVVTKRDAWRAWLEKNHDKKREIWLVFYKKHTGRPSLPYEEAVEEALCFGWIDSLVKRVDDERYMQKFSPRKRNSTWSALNKKRVQKMIKQGRMTEAGLQAIEGGKQTGSWHALDNVDGLRKIPPDLAKAMSADTEAARYFKTLTPTAIKQFLWWIESAKREETRKKRIAMTVSLASRGKTLSDHYYGR
;
A
#
# COMPACT_ATOMS: atom_id res chain seq x y z
N MET A 1 30.71 -23.62 -14.82
CA MET A 1 29.94 -22.71 -15.70
C MET A 1 28.67 -22.27 -15.00
N VAL A 2 28.62 -21.06 -14.44
CA VAL A 2 27.40 -20.52 -13.80
C VAL A 2 26.67 -19.69 -14.83
N LYS A 3 25.50 -20.16 -15.29
CA LYS A 3 24.60 -19.37 -16.14
C LYS A 3 24.15 -18.15 -15.33
N LYS A 4 24.70 -16.97 -15.64
CA LYS A 4 24.16 -15.70 -15.15
C LYS A 4 22.74 -15.56 -15.70
N ASN A 5 21.74 -15.71 -14.83
CA ASN A 5 20.35 -15.44 -15.16
C ASN A 5 20.24 -14.00 -15.66
N ASN A 6 19.90 -13.84 -16.93
CA ASN A 6 19.60 -12.55 -17.53
C ASN A 6 18.34 -12.00 -16.83
N PRO A 7 18.33 -10.78 -16.27
CA PRO A 7 17.11 -10.23 -15.70
C PRO A 7 16.12 -10.00 -16.85
N THR A 8 15.00 -10.72 -16.83
CA THR A 8 13.90 -10.50 -17.76
C THR A 8 13.53 -9.02 -17.75
N LYS A 9 13.62 -8.37 -18.91
CA LYS A 9 13.25 -6.97 -19.11
C LYS A 9 11.81 -6.78 -18.62
N GLN A 10 11.61 -5.92 -17.62
CA GLN A 10 10.29 -5.70 -17.01
C GLN A 10 9.36 -5.08 -18.06
N GLU A 11 8.14 -5.62 -18.21
CA GLU A 11 7.14 -5.06 -19.12
C GLU A 11 6.64 -3.72 -18.56
N THR A 12 6.73 -2.66 -19.37
CA THR A 12 6.33 -1.30 -19.00
C THR A 12 5.23 -0.78 -19.91
N LEU A 13 4.34 0.05 -19.37
CA LEU A 13 3.28 0.74 -20.11
C LEU A 13 3.29 2.22 -19.77
N VAL A 14 3.27 3.07 -20.81
CA VAL A 14 3.11 4.52 -20.68
C VAL A 14 1.71 4.89 -21.14
N VAL A 15 0.89 5.40 -20.23
CA VAL A 15 -0.45 5.93 -20.53
C VAL A 15 -0.65 7.22 -19.76
N THR A 16 -1.31 8.20 -20.37
CA THR A 16 -1.52 9.54 -19.78
C THR A 16 -2.98 9.81 -19.43
N LYS A 17 -3.91 8.94 -19.86
CA LYS A 17 -5.35 9.08 -19.68
C LYS A 17 -5.95 7.87 -18.98
N ARG A 18 -6.98 8.12 -18.16
CA ARG A 18 -7.71 7.09 -17.41
C ARG A 18 -8.28 5.99 -18.31
N ASP A 19 -8.90 6.36 -19.42
CA ASP A 19 -9.57 5.40 -20.30
C ASP A 19 -8.57 4.48 -21.03
N ALA A 20 -7.38 4.99 -21.36
CA ALA A 20 -6.32 4.17 -21.94
C ALA A 20 -5.80 3.12 -20.93
N TRP A 21 -5.72 3.49 -19.65
CA TRP A 21 -5.38 2.53 -18.59
C TRP A 21 -6.49 1.49 -18.40
N ARG A 22 -7.75 1.92 -18.36
CA ARG A 22 -8.90 1.02 -18.26
C ARG A 22 -8.94 0.03 -19.42
N ALA A 23 -8.79 0.50 -20.65
CA ALA A 23 -8.78 -0.36 -21.84
C ALA A 23 -7.65 -1.41 -21.79
N TRP A 24 -6.49 -1.06 -21.24
CA TRP A 24 -5.43 -2.03 -21.02
C TRP A 24 -5.85 -3.09 -19.99
N LEU A 25 -6.45 -2.70 -18.87
CA LEU A 25 -6.93 -3.63 -17.85
C LEU A 25 -8.03 -4.56 -18.40
N GLU A 26 -9.00 -4.03 -19.14
CA GLU A 26 -10.07 -4.83 -19.78
C GLU A 26 -9.49 -5.96 -20.63
N LYS A 27 -8.45 -5.68 -21.40
CA LYS A 27 -7.81 -6.67 -22.27
C LYS A 27 -6.90 -7.66 -21.53
N ASN A 28 -6.32 -7.28 -20.39
CA ASN A 28 -5.14 -7.95 -19.83
C ASN A 28 -5.26 -8.41 -18.36
N HIS A 29 -6.27 -7.97 -17.60
CA HIS A 29 -6.33 -8.18 -16.14
C HIS A 29 -6.31 -9.66 -15.71
N ASP A 30 -6.77 -10.55 -16.57
CA ASP A 30 -6.83 -12.01 -16.40
C ASP A 30 -5.65 -12.76 -17.08
N LYS A 31 -4.89 -12.08 -17.94
CA LYS A 31 -3.80 -12.67 -18.74
C LYS A 31 -2.41 -12.31 -18.23
N LYS A 32 -2.27 -11.14 -17.60
CA LYS A 32 -0.99 -10.61 -17.15
C LYS A 32 -0.84 -10.78 -15.63
N ARG A 33 0.40 -11.05 -15.19
CA ARG A 33 0.72 -11.20 -13.75
C ARG A 33 1.18 -9.90 -13.11
N GLU A 34 1.67 -8.97 -13.91
CA GLU A 34 2.06 -7.62 -13.50
C GLU A 34 2.20 -6.71 -14.71
N ILE A 35 2.25 -5.39 -14.46
CA ILE A 35 2.68 -4.36 -15.41
C ILE A 35 3.35 -3.23 -14.64
N TRP A 36 4.36 -2.59 -15.23
CA TRP A 36 4.94 -1.36 -14.69
C TRP A 36 4.38 -0.15 -15.43
N LEU A 37 3.50 0.60 -14.78
CA LEU A 37 3.02 1.88 -15.30
C LEU A 37 4.10 2.94 -15.11
N VAL A 38 4.49 3.60 -16.18
CA VAL A 38 5.46 4.70 -16.16
C VAL A 38 4.73 6.04 -16.04
N PHE A 39 5.18 6.85 -15.10
CA PHE A 39 4.64 8.17 -14.79
C PHE A 39 5.70 9.24 -15.01
N TYR A 40 5.27 10.40 -15.51
CA TYR A 40 6.11 11.60 -15.50
C TYR A 40 6.00 12.32 -14.16
N LYS A 41 7.13 12.82 -13.65
CA LYS A 41 7.18 13.59 -12.41
C LYS A 41 6.57 14.97 -12.65
N LYS A 42 5.92 15.51 -11.61
CA LYS A 42 5.16 16.78 -11.69
C LYS A 42 5.98 17.95 -12.24
N HIS A 43 7.26 18.07 -11.86
CA HIS A 43 8.12 19.18 -12.29
C HIS A 43 8.40 19.21 -13.79
N THR A 44 8.17 18.10 -14.51
CA THR A 44 8.41 18.03 -15.95
C THR A 44 7.35 18.74 -16.77
N GLY A 45 6.18 19.05 -16.19
CA GLY A 45 5.03 19.60 -16.91
C GLY A 45 4.39 18.65 -17.93
N ARG A 46 4.93 17.44 -18.11
CA ARG A 46 4.44 16.46 -19.09
C ARG A 46 3.13 15.83 -18.61
N PRO A 47 2.17 15.59 -19.51
CA PRO A 47 0.96 14.85 -19.17
C PRO A 47 1.29 13.47 -18.60
N SER A 48 0.64 13.11 -17.50
CA SER A 48 0.79 11.82 -16.84
C SER A 48 -0.55 11.39 -16.23
N LEU A 49 -0.83 10.09 -16.26
CA LEU A 49 -2.01 9.55 -15.58
C LEU A 49 -1.96 9.93 -14.09
N PRO A 50 -3.01 10.56 -13.53
CA PRO A 50 -3.09 10.79 -12.10
C PRO A 50 -3.03 9.46 -11.34
N TYR A 51 -2.16 9.41 -10.33
CA TYR A 51 -1.96 8.19 -9.54
C TYR A 51 -3.26 7.64 -8.94
N GLU A 52 -4.15 8.52 -8.46
CA GLU A 52 -5.42 8.09 -7.88
C GLU A 52 -6.31 7.39 -8.89
N GLU A 53 -6.35 7.88 -10.14
CA GLU A 53 -7.10 7.24 -11.22
C GLU A 53 -6.49 5.88 -11.59
N ALA A 54 -5.16 5.78 -11.59
CA ALA A 54 -4.47 4.51 -11.84
C ALA A 54 -4.88 3.44 -10.81
N VAL A 55 -4.91 3.80 -9.52
CA VAL A 55 -5.31 2.88 -8.43
C VAL A 55 -6.81 2.60 -8.47
N GLU A 56 -7.66 3.59 -8.74
CA GLU A 56 -9.11 3.41 -8.86
C GLU A 56 -9.46 2.41 -9.96
N GLU A 57 -8.91 2.57 -11.16
CA GLU A 57 -9.13 1.60 -12.24
C GLU A 57 -8.53 0.25 -11.89
N ALA A 58 -7.31 0.17 -11.33
CA ALA A 58 -6.75 -1.12 -10.92
C ALA A 58 -7.67 -1.87 -9.96
N LEU A 59 -8.23 -1.19 -8.95
CA LEU A 59 -9.18 -1.77 -8.01
C LEU A 59 -10.46 -2.27 -8.70
N CYS A 60 -10.93 -1.58 -9.75
CA CYS A 60 -12.09 -2.03 -10.53
C CYS A 60 -11.89 -3.42 -11.13
N PHE A 61 -10.66 -3.82 -11.43
CA PHE A 61 -10.32 -5.12 -12.02
C PHE A 61 -9.68 -6.09 -11.03
N GLY A 62 -9.72 -5.79 -9.73
CA GLY A 62 -9.11 -6.65 -8.71
C GLY A 62 -7.59 -6.58 -8.67
N TRP A 63 -6.99 -5.50 -9.20
CA TRP A 63 -5.55 -5.23 -9.19
C TRP A 63 -5.18 -4.19 -8.13
N ILE A 64 -3.89 -4.10 -7.82
CA ILE A 64 -3.33 -3.07 -6.93
C ILE A 64 -1.91 -2.71 -7.33
N ASP A 65 -1.50 -1.51 -6.95
CA ASP A 65 -0.13 -1.04 -6.99
C ASP A 65 0.75 -1.63 -5.86
N SER A 66 2.07 -1.56 -6.02
CA SER A 66 3.03 -2.04 -5.00
C SER A 66 4.36 -1.28 -5.03
N LEU A 67 5.31 -1.72 -5.85
CA LEU A 67 6.68 -1.21 -5.87
C LEU A 67 6.80 0.03 -6.76
N VAL A 68 7.48 1.05 -6.24
CA VAL A 68 7.95 2.22 -7.01
C VAL A 68 9.41 1.99 -7.41
N LYS A 69 9.77 2.34 -8.65
CA LYS A 69 11.17 2.43 -9.08
C LYS A 69 11.41 3.76 -9.80
N ARG A 70 12.54 4.40 -9.52
CA ARG A 70 13.03 5.52 -10.35
C ARG A 70 13.41 4.96 -11.73
N VAL A 71 13.03 5.68 -12.78
CA VAL A 71 13.49 5.40 -14.15
C VAL A 71 14.63 6.36 -14.48
N ASP A 72 14.39 7.67 -14.30
CA ASP A 72 15.38 8.73 -14.53
C ASP A 72 14.97 10.01 -13.78
N ASP A 73 15.45 11.17 -14.23
CA ASP A 73 15.15 12.48 -13.63
C ASP A 73 13.73 12.95 -13.90
N GLU A 74 13.13 12.52 -15.01
CA GLU A 74 11.78 12.92 -15.41
C GLU A 74 10.71 11.88 -15.02
N ARG A 75 11.10 10.62 -14.81
CA ARG A 75 10.17 9.48 -14.75
C ARG A 75 10.38 8.57 -13.57
N TYR A 76 9.29 7.95 -13.14
CA TYR A 76 9.27 6.80 -12.25
C TYR A 76 8.26 5.78 -12.76
N MET A 77 8.32 4.56 -12.25
CA MET A 77 7.35 3.53 -12.58
C MET A 77 6.80 2.86 -11.33
N GLN A 78 5.50 2.52 -11.37
CA GLN A 78 4.79 1.83 -10.32
C GLN A 78 4.33 0.47 -10.83
N LYS A 79 4.63 -0.58 -10.08
CA LYS A 79 4.16 -1.93 -10.38
C LYS A 79 2.70 -2.10 -9.99
N PHE A 80 1.88 -2.55 -10.93
CA PHE A 80 0.51 -3.02 -10.72
C PHE A 80 0.43 -4.53 -10.96
N SER A 81 -0.37 -5.23 -10.15
CA SER A 81 -0.57 -6.68 -10.26
C SER A 81 -1.92 -7.10 -9.67
N PRO A 82 -2.45 -8.29 -10.02
CA PRO A 82 -3.64 -8.85 -9.38
C PRO A 82 -3.48 -8.90 -7.85
N ARG A 83 -4.54 -8.55 -7.12
CA ARG A 83 -4.54 -8.61 -5.66
C ARG A 83 -4.46 -10.05 -5.20
N LYS A 84 -3.53 -10.32 -4.28
CA LYS A 84 -3.52 -11.61 -3.56
C LYS A 84 -4.76 -11.69 -2.67
N ARG A 85 -5.42 -12.84 -2.64
CA ARG A 85 -6.65 -13.07 -1.86
C ARG A 85 -6.52 -12.68 -0.39
N ASN A 86 -5.35 -12.89 0.20
CA ASN A 86 -5.03 -12.59 1.60
C ASN A 86 -4.30 -11.25 1.81
N SER A 87 -4.36 -10.33 0.85
CA SER A 87 -3.75 -9.00 0.98
C SER A 87 -4.69 -8.05 1.70
N THR A 88 -4.15 -7.32 2.67
CA THR A 88 -4.93 -6.40 3.52
C THR A 88 -5.52 -5.24 2.73
N TRP A 89 -6.68 -4.75 3.16
CA TRP A 89 -7.37 -3.60 2.55
C TRP A 89 -7.32 -2.39 3.49
N SER A 90 -6.68 -1.30 3.04
CA SER A 90 -6.67 -0.03 3.76
C SER A 90 -8.01 0.71 3.61
N ALA A 91 -8.39 1.56 4.58
CA ALA A 91 -9.59 2.39 4.48
C ALA A 91 -9.61 3.26 3.22
N LEU A 92 -8.46 3.77 2.78
CA LEU A 92 -8.39 4.56 1.56
C LEU A 92 -8.78 3.73 0.33
N ASN A 93 -8.32 2.48 0.23
CA ASN A 93 -8.70 1.59 -0.86
C ASN A 93 -10.16 1.15 -0.76
N LYS A 94 -10.69 0.94 0.46
CA LYS A 94 -12.13 0.69 0.67
C LYS A 94 -12.98 1.88 0.22
N LYS A 95 -12.56 3.12 0.52
CA LYS A 95 -13.22 4.35 0.07
C LYS A 95 -13.20 4.46 -1.46
N ARG A 96 -12.07 4.15 -2.10
CA ARG A 96 -11.95 4.09 -3.57
C ARG A 96 -12.88 3.04 -4.16
N VAL A 97 -12.93 1.83 -3.60
CA VAL A 97 -13.87 0.77 -4.00
C VAL A 97 -15.31 1.27 -3.92
N GLN A 98 -15.73 1.85 -2.79
CA GLN A 98 -17.07 2.40 -2.62
C GLN A 98 -17.40 3.46 -3.67
N LYS A 99 -16.45 4.38 -3.93
CA LYS A 99 -16.59 5.39 -4.99
C LYS A 99 -16.78 4.74 -6.36
N MET A 100 -15.97 3.73 -6.72
CA MET A 100 -16.05 3.05 -8.02
C MET A 100 -17.33 2.23 -8.19
N ILE A 101 -17.82 1.60 -7.12
CA ILE A 101 -19.13 0.92 -7.13
C ILE A 101 -20.25 1.94 -7.34
N LYS A 102 -20.24 3.05 -6.59
CA LYS A 102 -21.25 4.12 -6.73
C LYS A 102 -21.29 4.73 -8.13
N GLN A 103 -20.14 4.78 -8.80
CA GLN A 103 -20.01 5.30 -10.17
C GLN A 103 -20.29 4.23 -11.26
N GLY A 104 -20.65 3.00 -10.90
CA GLY A 104 -20.91 1.93 -11.87
C GLY A 104 -19.67 1.47 -12.64
N ARG A 105 -18.46 1.76 -12.14
CA ARG A 105 -17.19 1.45 -12.82
C ARG A 105 -16.58 0.11 -12.41
N MET A 106 -16.99 -0.40 -11.25
CA MET A 106 -16.51 -1.67 -10.70
C MET A 106 -16.86 -2.83 -11.64
N THR A 107 -15.92 -3.73 -11.89
CA THR A 107 -16.18 -4.93 -12.70
C THR A 107 -16.35 -6.16 -11.82
N GLU A 108 -16.81 -7.24 -12.42
CA GLU A 108 -16.95 -8.54 -11.75
C GLU A 108 -15.62 -9.01 -11.11
N ALA A 109 -14.49 -8.83 -11.81
CA ALA A 109 -13.18 -9.18 -11.27
C ALA A 109 -12.83 -8.39 -9.99
N GLY A 110 -13.19 -7.11 -9.95
CA GLY A 110 -13.03 -6.28 -8.75
C GLY A 110 -13.93 -6.74 -7.60
N LEU A 111 -15.19 -7.06 -7.88
CA LEU A 111 -16.14 -7.59 -6.89
C LEU A 111 -15.66 -8.93 -6.31
N GLN A 112 -15.16 -9.84 -7.15
CA GLN A 112 -14.60 -11.12 -6.71
C GLN A 112 -13.36 -10.94 -5.82
N ALA A 113 -12.50 -9.96 -6.12
CA ALA A 113 -11.36 -9.66 -5.28
C ALA A 113 -11.79 -9.13 -3.89
N ILE A 114 -12.86 -8.33 -3.83
CA ILE A 114 -13.45 -7.85 -2.57
C ILE A 114 -14.01 -9.03 -1.78
N GLU A 115 -14.77 -9.91 -2.43
CA GLU A 115 -15.39 -11.07 -1.79
C GLU A 115 -14.33 -12.06 -1.26
N GLY A 116 -13.31 -12.36 -2.05
CA GLY A 116 -12.17 -13.15 -1.59
C GLY A 116 -11.44 -12.51 -0.40
N GLY A 117 -11.38 -11.18 -0.36
CA GLY A 117 -10.85 -10.42 0.77
C GLY A 117 -11.70 -10.57 2.04
N LYS A 118 -13.03 -10.53 1.92
CA LYS A 118 -13.98 -10.74 3.02
C LYS A 118 -13.88 -12.16 3.57
N GLN A 119 -13.90 -13.17 2.70
CA GLN A 119 -13.82 -14.58 3.08
C GLN A 119 -12.53 -14.94 3.83
N THR A 120 -11.42 -14.28 3.49
CA THR A 120 -10.13 -14.48 4.18
C THR A 120 -9.95 -13.61 5.41
N GLY A 121 -10.92 -12.74 5.74
CA GLY A 121 -10.80 -11.73 6.80
C GLY A 121 -9.84 -10.58 6.47
N SER A 122 -9.10 -10.63 5.34
CA SER A 122 -8.13 -9.61 4.96
C SER A 122 -8.77 -8.25 4.64
N TRP A 123 -10.07 -8.25 4.29
CA TRP A 123 -10.87 -7.03 4.18
C TRP A 123 -10.93 -6.29 5.52
N HIS A 124 -11.20 -6.98 6.62
CA HIS A 124 -11.40 -6.38 7.95
C HIS A 124 -10.11 -6.27 8.79
N ALA A 125 -9.02 -6.89 8.34
CA ALA A 125 -7.76 -6.99 9.09
C ALA A 125 -7.17 -5.65 9.59
N LEU A 126 -7.54 -4.51 8.98
CA LEU A 126 -7.05 -3.18 9.34
C LEU A 126 -8.12 -2.24 9.92
N ASP A 127 -9.34 -2.72 10.17
CA ASP A 127 -10.45 -1.87 10.65
C ASP A 127 -10.11 -1.16 11.98
N ASN A 128 -9.38 -1.85 12.87
CA ASN A 128 -8.94 -1.31 14.15
C ASN A 128 -7.90 -0.19 14.01
N VAL A 129 -7.09 -0.23 12.95
CA VAL A 129 -6.08 0.79 12.63
C VAL A 129 -6.73 2.02 12.00
N ASP A 130 -7.71 1.79 11.13
CA ASP A 130 -8.34 2.85 10.36
C ASP A 130 -9.27 3.75 11.18
N GLY A 131 -9.83 3.22 12.27
CA GLY A 131 -10.69 3.94 13.22
C GLY A 131 -9.99 4.63 14.40
N LEU A 132 -8.65 4.65 14.48
CA LEU A 132 -7.88 5.25 15.59
C LEU A 132 -8.29 4.74 16.98
N ARG A 133 -8.85 3.52 17.11
CA ARG A 133 -9.66 3.25 18.30
C ARG A 133 -8.91 2.68 19.49
N LYS A 134 -7.82 1.90 19.32
CA LYS A 134 -7.10 1.31 20.48
C LYS A 134 -5.63 1.05 20.17
N ILE A 135 -4.74 1.42 21.08
CA ILE A 135 -3.35 0.95 21.11
C ILE A 135 -3.40 -0.56 21.43
N PRO A 136 -2.74 -1.44 20.64
CA PRO A 136 -2.70 -2.86 20.91
C PRO A 136 -2.11 -3.16 22.30
N PRO A 137 -2.64 -4.14 23.06
CA PRO A 137 -2.17 -4.42 24.42
C PRO A 137 -0.67 -4.74 24.52
N ASP A 138 -0.12 -5.40 23.51
CA ASP A 138 1.30 -5.73 23.43
C ASP A 138 2.18 -4.51 23.17
N LEU A 139 1.73 -3.56 22.33
CA LEU A 139 2.39 -2.27 22.18
C LEU A 139 2.29 -1.43 23.46
N ALA A 140 1.12 -1.41 24.12
CA ALA A 140 0.94 -0.69 25.37
C ALA A 140 1.86 -1.22 26.47
N LYS A 141 1.97 -2.55 26.60
CA LYS A 141 2.90 -3.20 27.53
C LYS A 141 4.35 -2.85 27.22
N ALA A 142 4.75 -2.88 25.94
CA ALA A 142 6.11 -2.53 25.54
C ALA A 142 6.43 -1.04 25.82
N MET A 143 5.48 -0.14 25.56
CA MET A 143 5.62 1.29 25.87
C MET A 143 5.70 1.57 27.37
N SER A 144 5.01 0.80 28.22
CA SER A 144 5.11 0.99 29.69
C SER A 144 6.49 0.71 30.27
N ALA A 145 7.35 -0.01 29.53
CA ALA A 145 8.72 -0.29 29.95
C ALA A 145 9.72 0.83 29.59
N ASP A 146 9.31 1.83 28.80
CA ASP A 146 10.16 2.96 28.37
C ASP A 146 9.36 4.27 28.47
N THR A 147 9.61 5.03 29.54
CA THR A 147 8.88 6.27 29.84
C THR A 147 9.08 7.34 28.78
N GLU A 148 10.27 7.41 28.16
CA GLU A 148 10.57 8.39 27.11
C GLU A 148 9.83 8.05 25.82
N ALA A 149 9.84 6.76 25.43
CA ALA A 149 9.06 6.28 24.31
C ALA A 149 7.56 6.57 24.52
N ALA A 150 7.02 6.24 25.70
CA ALA A 150 5.61 6.48 26.01
C ALA A 150 5.25 7.97 25.98
N ARG A 151 6.11 8.84 26.51
CA ARG A 151 5.93 10.30 26.52
C ARG A 151 5.92 10.85 25.09
N TYR A 152 6.92 10.52 24.28
CA TYR A 152 6.98 10.97 22.90
C TYR A 152 5.82 10.42 22.06
N PHE A 153 5.46 9.14 22.22
CA PHE A 153 4.37 8.52 21.47
C PHE A 153 3.03 9.24 21.69
N LYS A 154 2.78 9.78 22.88
CA LYS A 154 1.59 10.60 23.18
C LYS A 154 1.56 11.95 22.46
N THR A 155 2.72 12.48 22.06
CA THR A 155 2.83 13.74 21.32
C THR A 155 2.67 13.58 19.80
N LEU A 156 2.67 12.33 19.31
CA LEU A 156 2.56 12.04 17.89
C LEU A 156 1.21 12.48 17.33
N THR A 157 1.24 12.97 16.09
CA THR A 157 0.01 13.26 15.35
C THR A 157 -0.79 11.96 15.11
N PRO A 158 -2.12 12.05 14.93
CA PRO A 158 -2.94 10.88 14.63
C PRO A 158 -2.44 10.09 13.40
N THR A 159 -1.88 10.78 12.41
CA THR A 159 -1.27 10.16 11.22
C THR A 159 -0.03 9.34 11.57
N ALA A 160 0.88 9.87 12.39
CA ALA A 160 2.10 9.17 12.79
C ALA A 160 1.77 7.94 13.66
N ILE A 161 0.82 8.07 14.60
CA ILE A 161 0.29 6.95 15.39
C ILE A 161 -0.28 5.89 14.44
N LYS A 162 -1.13 6.29 13.49
CA LYS A 162 -1.74 5.38 12.52
C LYS A 162 -0.70 4.63 11.68
N GLN A 163 0.41 5.26 11.30
CA GLN A 163 1.50 4.61 10.57
C GLN A 163 2.14 3.48 11.39
N PHE A 164 2.46 3.73 12.66
CA PHE A 164 2.99 2.69 13.55
C PHE A 164 2.00 1.54 13.75
N LEU A 165 0.73 1.86 14.05
CA LEU A 165 -0.30 0.84 14.26
C LEU A 165 -0.52 -0.01 13.00
N TRP A 166 -0.60 0.63 11.83
CA TRP A 166 -0.71 -0.08 10.56
C TRP A 166 0.48 -1.01 10.30
N TRP A 167 1.70 -0.53 10.58
CA TRP A 167 2.90 -1.30 10.40
C TRP A 167 2.93 -2.50 11.35
N ILE A 168 2.52 -2.36 12.60
CA ILE A 168 2.44 -3.48 13.56
C ILE A 168 1.36 -4.49 13.15
N GLU A 169 0.13 -4.03 12.88
CA GLU A 169 -1.02 -4.90 12.57
C GLU A 169 -0.90 -5.60 11.21
N SER A 170 -0.18 -5.03 10.24
CA SER A 170 0.06 -5.67 8.95
C SER A 170 1.04 -6.86 9.02
N ALA A 171 1.67 -7.12 10.17
CA ALA A 171 2.60 -8.23 10.33
C ALA A 171 1.87 -9.58 10.43
N LYS A 172 2.03 -10.45 9.43
CA LYS A 172 1.40 -11.79 9.39
C LYS A 172 2.05 -12.83 10.31
N ARG A 173 3.28 -12.60 10.76
CA ARG A 173 4.05 -13.52 11.61
C ARG A 173 4.30 -12.88 12.97
N GLU A 174 4.17 -13.66 14.03
CA GLU A 174 4.34 -13.18 15.42
C GLU A 174 5.75 -12.60 15.63
N GLU A 175 6.80 -13.22 15.08
CA GLU A 175 8.17 -12.70 15.20
C GLU A 175 8.32 -11.34 14.51
N THR A 176 7.64 -11.14 13.38
CA THR A 176 7.66 -9.85 12.67
C THR A 176 6.92 -8.79 13.47
N ARG A 177 5.80 -9.14 14.10
CA ARG A 177 5.05 -8.24 14.98
C ARG A 177 5.89 -7.80 16.18
N LYS A 178 6.51 -8.75 16.88
CA LYS A 178 7.42 -8.47 18.03
C LYS A 178 8.56 -7.53 17.63
N LYS A 179 9.23 -7.78 16.49
CA LYS A 179 10.28 -6.91 15.96
C LYS A 179 9.79 -5.49 15.66
N ARG A 180 8.61 -5.35 15.05
CA ARG A 180 8.02 -4.03 14.75
C ARG A 180 7.63 -3.26 16.01
N ILE A 181 7.13 -3.94 17.05
CA ILE A 181 6.84 -3.31 18.35
C ILE A 181 8.13 -2.82 19.00
N ALA A 182 9.17 -3.66 19.09
CA ALA A 182 10.46 -3.25 19.65
C ALA A 182 11.08 -2.07 18.89
N MET A 183 10.99 -2.08 17.56
CA MET A 183 11.44 -0.95 16.74
C MET A 183 10.61 0.32 16.99
N THR A 184 9.30 0.19 17.18
CA THR A 184 8.41 1.32 17.46
C THR A 184 8.79 1.99 18.79
N VAL A 185 9.02 1.20 19.84
CA VAL A 185 9.51 1.72 21.14
C VAL A 185 10.86 2.42 20.96
N SER A 186 11.81 1.78 20.28
CA SER A 186 13.15 2.35 20.01
C SER A 186 13.12 3.65 19.20
N LEU A 187 12.22 3.76 18.21
CA LEU A 187 12.06 5.00 17.43
C LEU A 187 11.46 6.10 18.30
N ALA A 188 10.42 5.76 19.07
CA ALA A 188 9.75 6.71 19.94
C ALA A 188 10.68 7.25 21.03
N SER A 189 11.52 6.42 21.67
CA SER A 189 12.48 6.89 22.68
C SER A 189 13.55 7.83 22.12
N ARG A 190 13.77 7.80 20.81
CA ARG A 190 14.66 8.73 20.08
C ARG A 190 13.94 9.94 19.49
N GLY A 191 12.65 10.10 19.78
CA GLY A 191 11.85 11.18 19.21
C GLY A 191 11.64 11.07 17.70
N LYS A 192 11.63 9.83 17.16
CA LYS A 192 11.46 9.55 15.73
C LYS A 192 10.15 8.88 15.40
N THR A 193 9.62 9.18 14.23
CA THR A 193 8.46 8.53 13.63
C THR A 193 8.87 7.37 12.73
N LEU A 194 7.89 6.56 12.31
CA LEU A 194 8.12 5.53 11.29
C LEU A 194 8.53 6.15 9.94
N SER A 195 8.06 7.36 9.62
CA SER A 195 8.47 8.08 8.42
C SER A 195 9.95 8.41 8.45
N ASP A 196 10.49 8.81 9.59
CA ASP A 196 11.91 9.20 9.71
C ASP A 196 12.81 7.99 9.50
N HIS A 197 12.37 6.80 9.92
CA HIS A 197 13.08 5.54 9.67
C HIS A 197 13.18 5.19 8.18
N TYR A 198 12.11 5.39 7.40
CA TYR A 198 12.08 5.00 5.99
C TYR A 198 12.53 6.09 5.03
N TYR A 199 12.38 7.36 5.41
CA TYR A 199 12.58 8.50 4.51
C TYR A 199 13.66 9.48 5.00
N GLY A 200 14.29 9.23 6.15
CA GLY A 200 15.48 9.96 6.62
C GLY A 200 15.26 11.46 6.79
N ARG A 201 14.08 11.86 7.29
CA ARG A 201 13.82 13.25 7.69
C ARG A 201 14.32 13.52 9.10
#